data_AF-A0A7S3RFJ6-F1
#
_entry.id   AF-A0A7S3RFJ6-F1
#
_cell.length_a   1.000
_cell.length_b   1.000
_cell.length_c   1.000
_cell.angle_alpha   90.00
_cell.angle_beta   90.00
_cell.angle_gamma   90.00
#
_symmetry.space_group_name_H-M   'P 1'
#
loop_
_entity.id
_entity.type
_entity.pdbx_description
1 polymer ?
#
loop_
_entity_poly.entity_id
_entity_poly.type
_entity_poly.pdbx_seq_one_letter_code
_entity_poly.pdbx_strand_id
1 'polypeptide(L)'
;PTSGNMDDASCCPTYYLNASTLDCDTQLCPPDDFSYDTDRPAFVSSNPACSRCASNPEECFSTVQEMWTDHCLQTGDATFPPSLDKRSGDFVVQKGQNVYVDAYSAFLDNTDNLKTDLDMHLQARSIDTLYVVGIATDFCVKFTVEDALGMKTSNYQVNLIYDATAAVQGDAANYNASIYFMQDRGATLYTTADVLAMSC
;
A
#
# COMPACT_ATOMS: atom_id res chain seq x y z
N PRO A 1 7.15 15.16 -3.58
CA PRO A 1 7.69 15.35 -4.94
C PRO A 1 6.83 16.33 -5.75
N THR A 2 7.34 17.53 -6.02
CA THR A 2 6.63 18.57 -6.79
C THR A 2 6.45 18.16 -8.25
N SER A 3 7.28 17.23 -8.74
CA SER A 3 7.25 16.75 -10.13
C SER A 3 6.39 15.50 -10.35
N GLY A 4 5.98 14.81 -9.27
CA GLY A 4 5.25 13.55 -9.34
C GLY A 4 6.07 12.36 -9.84
N ASN A 5 7.40 12.48 -9.91
CA ASN A 5 8.30 11.40 -10.31
C ASN A 5 9.00 10.74 -9.11
N MET A 6 9.65 9.61 -9.35
CA MET A 6 10.40 8.88 -8.33
C MET A 6 11.73 9.55 -7.95
N ASP A 7 12.31 10.36 -8.85
CA ASP A 7 13.63 10.99 -8.65
C ASP A 7 13.63 12.13 -7.61
N ASP A 8 12.47 12.70 -7.29
CA ASP A 8 12.29 13.74 -6.26
C ASP A 8 11.51 13.24 -5.03
N ALA A 9 11.37 11.91 -4.91
CA ALA A 9 10.82 11.22 -3.74
C ALA A 9 11.96 10.53 -2.97
N SER A 10 11.99 10.66 -1.64
CA SER A 10 12.99 9.97 -0.82
C SER A 10 12.50 9.67 0.60
N CYS A 11 12.84 8.48 1.08
CA CYS A 11 13.15 8.26 2.48
C CYS A 11 14.65 8.47 2.67
N CYS A 12 14.99 9.42 3.52
CA CYS A 12 16.32 9.54 4.09
C CYS A 12 16.16 9.07 5.53
N PRO A 13 16.44 7.78 5.83
CA PRO A 13 16.20 7.25 7.16
C PRO A 13 16.96 8.09 8.19
N THR A 14 16.21 8.70 9.12
CA THR A 14 16.75 9.52 10.21
C THR A 14 17.02 8.69 11.46
N TYR A 15 16.54 7.44 11.49
CA TYR A 15 16.62 6.55 12.63
C TYR A 15 16.98 5.12 12.19
N TYR A 16 17.82 4.50 13.02
CA TYR A 16 18.11 3.08 13.02
C TYR A 16 16.98 2.33 13.76
N LEU A 17 16.57 1.16 13.25
CA LEU A 17 15.67 0.27 13.97
C LEU A 17 16.47 -0.47 15.04
N ASN A 18 16.23 -0.17 16.32
CA ASN A 18 16.89 -0.88 17.40
C ASN A 18 16.18 -2.21 17.67
N ALA A 19 16.80 -3.31 17.22
CA ALA A 19 16.30 -4.66 17.39
C ALA A 19 16.01 -5.03 18.87
N SER A 20 16.72 -4.41 19.83
CA SER A 20 16.49 -4.66 21.27
C SER A 20 15.23 -3.98 21.84
N THR A 21 14.55 -3.16 21.03
CA THR A 21 13.34 -2.43 21.41
C THR A 21 12.09 -2.83 20.62
N LEU A 22 12.22 -3.74 19.64
CA LEU A 22 11.06 -4.31 18.93
C LEU A 22 10.41 -5.41 19.77
N ASP A 23 9.09 -5.35 19.90
CA ASP A 23 8.27 -6.42 20.46
C ASP A 23 7.70 -7.27 19.31
N CYS A 24 8.45 -8.29 18.91
CA CYS A 24 8.05 -9.19 17.82
C CYS A 24 6.86 -10.10 18.14
N ASP A 25 6.44 -10.17 19.41
CA ASP A 25 5.27 -10.96 19.80
C ASP A 25 3.97 -10.19 19.48
N THR A 26 4.04 -8.85 19.37
CA THR A 26 2.88 -7.98 19.10
C THR A 26 3.05 -7.08 17.87
N GLN A 27 4.24 -7.04 17.26
CA GLN A 27 4.56 -6.24 16.08
C GLN A 27 5.17 -7.11 14.97
N LEU A 28 4.98 -6.70 13.72
CA LEU A 28 5.62 -7.34 12.57
C LEU A 28 7.13 -7.12 12.63
N CYS A 29 7.88 -8.21 12.80
CA CYS A 29 9.33 -8.17 12.74
C CYS A 29 9.85 -8.54 11.34
N PRO A 30 10.87 -7.81 10.85
CA PRO A 30 11.65 -8.25 9.70
C PRO A 30 12.24 -9.66 9.90
N PRO A 31 12.57 -10.38 8.81
CA PRO A 31 13.05 -11.76 8.86
C PRO A 31 14.39 -11.86 9.60
N ASP A 32 14.74 -13.07 10.03
CA ASP A 32 15.95 -13.33 10.83
C ASP A 32 17.26 -12.87 10.15
N ASP A 33 17.28 -12.73 8.82
CA ASP A 33 18.42 -12.26 8.04
C ASP A 33 18.42 -10.74 7.76
N PHE A 34 17.41 -10.02 8.25
CA PHE A 34 17.31 -8.58 8.11
C PHE A 34 18.34 -7.87 9.00
N SER A 35 19.24 -7.12 8.37
CA SER A 35 20.22 -6.32 9.11
C SER A 35 19.63 -4.98 9.50
N TYR A 36 19.15 -4.93 10.74
CA TYR A 36 18.72 -3.69 11.39
C TYR A 36 19.82 -2.62 11.38
N ASP A 37 21.10 -3.03 11.40
CA ASP A 37 22.31 -2.17 11.43
C ASP A 37 22.73 -1.61 10.08
N THR A 38 22.12 -2.05 8.98
CA THR A 38 22.47 -1.51 7.66
C THR A 38 21.74 -0.21 7.39
N ASP A 39 22.30 0.88 7.93
CA ASP A 39 22.35 2.09 7.11
C ASP A 39 23.02 1.68 5.79
N ARG A 40 22.35 1.94 4.66
CA ARG A 40 22.92 1.76 3.33
C ARG A 40 23.34 3.14 2.80
N PRO A 41 24.37 3.79 3.37
CA PRO A 41 24.72 5.17 3.04
C PRO A 41 25.08 5.37 1.56
N ALA A 42 25.51 4.32 0.86
CA ALA A 42 25.73 4.35 -0.60
C ALA A 42 24.43 4.55 -1.41
N PHE A 43 23.28 4.07 -0.92
CA PHE A 43 21.95 4.26 -1.53
C PHE A 43 21.35 5.63 -1.23
N VAL A 44 21.71 6.23 -0.08
CA VAL A 44 21.21 7.54 0.38
C VAL A 44 22.02 8.69 -0.23
N SER A 45 23.33 8.53 -0.37
CA SER A 45 24.23 9.57 -0.89
C SER A 45 24.11 9.85 -2.39
N SER A 46 23.51 8.94 -3.16
CA SER A 46 23.28 9.11 -4.60
C SER A 46 21.89 9.64 -4.95
N ASN A 47 20.95 9.73 -3.99
CA ASN A 47 19.62 10.28 -4.23
C ASN A 47 19.64 11.83 -4.16
N PRO A 48 19.26 12.54 -5.25
CA PRO A 48 19.18 14.01 -5.26
C PRO A 48 18.26 14.59 -4.19
N ALA A 49 17.14 13.92 -3.87
CA ALA A 49 16.22 14.35 -2.83
C ALA A 49 16.85 14.25 -1.43
N CYS A 50 17.67 13.24 -1.13
CA CYS A 50 18.39 13.21 0.15
C CYS A 50 19.49 14.26 0.27
N SER A 51 20.20 14.56 -0.83
CA SER A 51 21.14 15.69 -0.87
C SER A 51 20.43 17.02 -0.62
N ARG A 52 19.23 17.20 -1.21
CA ARG A 52 18.39 18.37 -0.99
C ARG A 52 17.95 18.46 0.47
N CYS A 53 17.37 17.41 1.05
CA CYS A 53 16.92 17.42 2.45
C CYS A 53 18.05 17.66 3.45
N ALA A 54 19.26 17.16 3.18
CA ALA A 54 20.42 17.45 4.02
C ALA A 54 20.82 18.94 4.01
N SER A 55 20.68 19.60 2.85
CA SER A 55 21.02 21.02 2.67
C SER A 55 19.88 21.99 3.00
N ASN A 56 18.63 21.56 2.85
CA ASN A 56 17.42 22.32 3.16
C ASN A 56 16.30 21.42 3.73
N PRO A 57 16.35 21.11 5.04
CA PRO A 57 15.39 20.17 5.66
C PRO A 57 13.93 20.65 5.58
N GLU A 58 13.69 21.95 5.51
CA GLU A 58 12.34 22.53 5.47
C GLU A 58 11.62 22.30 4.11
N GLU A 59 12.37 21.96 3.05
CA GLU A 59 11.80 21.55 1.76
C GLU A 59 11.34 20.08 1.74
N CYS A 60 11.53 19.34 2.84
CA CYS A 60 11.26 17.91 2.93
C CYS A 60 10.26 17.58 4.03
N PHE A 61 9.61 16.42 3.89
CA PHE A 61 8.72 15.87 4.91
C PHE A 61 9.31 14.57 5.46
N SER A 62 8.97 14.27 6.71
CA SER A 62 9.30 13.00 7.35
C SER A 62 8.07 12.11 7.34
N THR A 63 8.25 10.82 7.05
CA THR A 63 7.20 9.80 7.16
C THR A 63 7.73 8.60 7.93
N VAL A 64 6.84 7.88 8.60
CA VAL A 64 7.14 6.60 9.26
C VAL A 64 6.64 5.50 8.34
N GLN A 65 7.48 4.50 8.07
CA GLN A 65 7.13 3.34 7.26
C GLN A 65 7.29 2.07 8.09
N GLU A 66 6.47 1.08 7.77
CA GLU A 66 6.65 -0.26 8.33
C GLU A 66 7.65 -1.04 7.48
N MET A 67 8.40 -1.93 8.12
CA MET A 67 9.36 -2.78 7.45
C MET A 67 8.82 -4.19 7.31
N TRP A 68 9.04 -4.77 6.14
CA TRP A 68 8.60 -6.10 5.79
C TRP A 68 9.78 -7.00 5.43
N THR A 69 9.56 -8.30 5.56
CA THR A 69 10.37 -9.31 4.87
C THR A 69 10.36 -9.05 3.37
N ASP A 70 11.45 -9.37 2.66
CA ASP A 70 11.45 -9.33 1.19
C ASP A 70 10.26 -10.13 0.64
N HIS A 71 9.44 -9.49 -0.19
CA HIS A 71 8.25 -10.08 -0.80
C HIS A 71 7.90 -9.35 -2.09
N CYS A 72 7.22 -10.04 -3.01
CA CYS A 72 6.79 -9.49 -4.29
C CYS A 72 7.93 -8.80 -5.08
N LEU A 73 9.12 -9.40 -5.04
CA LEU A 73 10.29 -8.90 -5.74
C LEU A 73 10.05 -8.92 -7.25
N GLN A 74 10.28 -7.78 -7.90
CA GLN A 74 10.09 -7.62 -9.36
C GLN A 74 10.78 -8.74 -10.15
N THR A 75 11.98 -9.12 -9.71
CA THR A 75 12.67 -10.34 -10.13
C THR A 75 12.54 -11.38 -9.01
N GLY A 76 11.51 -12.22 -9.08
CA GLY A 76 11.27 -13.23 -8.05
C GLY A 76 9.83 -13.69 -8.02
N ASP A 77 9.15 -13.37 -6.93
CA ASP A 77 7.86 -13.90 -6.52
C ASP A 77 6.67 -12.95 -6.80
N ALA A 78 6.88 -11.84 -7.52
CA ALA A 78 5.85 -10.85 -7.84
C ALA A 78 4.72 -11.31 -8.80
N THR A 79 4.66 -12.60 -9.16
CA THR A 79 3.64 -13.11 -10.08
C THR A 79 2.33 -13.41 -9.35
N PHE A 80 1.20 -13.21 -10.02
CA PHE A 80 -0.09 -13.66 -9.51
C PHE A 80 -0.11 -15.18 -9.25
N PRO A 81 -0.87 -15.66 -8.25
CA PRO A 81 -1.03 -17.09 -8.02
C PRO A 81 -1.65 -17.76 -9.27
N PRO A 82 -1.22 -18.97 -9.66
CA PRO A 82 -1.72 -19.63 -10.87
C PRO A 82 -3.24 -19.92 -10.87
N SER A 83 -3.86 -19.92 -9.68
CA SER A 83 -5.29 -20.12 -9.50
C SER A 83 -6.13 -18.86 -9.75
N LEU A 84 -5.50 -17.68 -9.91
CA LEU A 84 -6.22 -16.45 -10.23
C LEU A 84 -6.70 -16.49 -11.68
N ASP A 85 -8.02 -16.55 -11.88
CA ASP A 85 -8.63 -16.42 -13.20
C ASP A 85 -8.55 -14.97 -13.66
N LYS A 86 -7.61 -14.70 -14.59
CA LYS A 86 -7.42 -13.40 -15.20
C LYS A 86 -8.01 -13.38 -16.60
N ARG A 87 -8.81 -12.37 -16.91
CA ARG A 87 -9.40 -12.19 -18.22
C ARG A 87 -8.49 -11.35 -19.11
N SER A 88 -8.60 -11.58 -20.41
CA SER A 88 -7.94 -10.70 -21.38
C SER A 88 -8.56 -9.30 -21.28
N GLY A 89 -7.72 -8.28 -21.06
CA GLY A 89 -8.15 -6.91 -20.87
C GLY A 89 -8.20 -6.43 -19.42
N ASP A 90 -7.94 -7.32 -18.43
CA ASP A 90 -7.75 -6.90 -17.05
C ASP A 90 -6.62 -5.86 -16.96
N PHE A 91 -6.88 -4.77 -16.25
CA PHE A 91 -5.89 -3.73 -16.01
C PHE A 91 -5.09 -4.03 -14.75
N VAL A 92 -3.77 -4.06 -14.88
CA VAL A 92 -2.85 -4.34 -13.77
C VAL A 92 -2.14 -3.05 -13.38
N VAL A 93 -2.37 -2.61 -12.15
CA VAL A 93 -1.63 -1.52 -11.52
C VAL A 93 -0.50 -2.12 -10.71
N GLN A 94 0.73 -1.70 -10.98
CA GLN A 94 1.88 -2.02 -10.14
C GLN A 94 2.09 -0.89 -9.14
N LYS A 95 2.37 -1.25 -7.89
CA LYS A 95 2.60 -0.34 -6.76
C LYS A 95 3.83 -0.80 -5.99
N GLY A 96 4.41 0.07 -5.16
CA GLY A 96 5.61 -0.24 -4.36
C GLY A 96 6.89 -0.35 -5.19
N GLN A 97 6.94 0.24 -6.39
CA GLN A 97 8.12 0.22 -7.25
C GLN A 97 9.16 1.28 -6.86
N ASN A 98 8.77 2.29 -6.07
CA ASN A 98 9.68 3.27 -5.55
C ASN A 98 10.50 2.65 -4.41
N VAL A 99 11.80 2.50 -4.61
CA VAL A 99 12.71 1.90 -3.61
C VAL A 99 12.81 2.70 -2.30
N TYR A 100 12.28 3.91 -2.27
CA TYR A 100 12.35 4.81 -1.13
C TYR A 100 11.02 4.96 -0.38
N VAL A 101 9.89 4.69 -1.03
CA VAL A 101 8.56 4.88 -0.43
C VAL A 101 7.66 3.74 -0.85
N ASP A 102 7.10 3.04 0.13
CA ASP A 102 6.17 1.95 -0.07
C ASP A 102 4.78 2.48 -0.48
N ALA A 103 3.96 1.60 -1.05
CA ALA A 103 2.59 1.90 -1.47
C ALA A 103 1.66 0.73 -1.15
N TYR A 104 0.93 0.84 -0.04
CA TYR A 104 -0.13 -0.13 0.28
C TYR A 104 -1.33 0.04 -0.63
N SER A 105 -1.78 1.29 -0.78
CA SER A 105 -2.91 1.61 -1.63
C SER A 105 -2.61 1.36 -3.10
N ALA A 106 -3.62 0.91 -3.84
CA ALA A 106 -3.55 0.85 -5.28
C ALA A 106 -3.70 2.23 -5.94
N PHE A 107 -4.00 3.31 -5.18
CA PHE A 107 -4.17 4.67 -5.69
C PHE A 107 -2.96 5.58 -5.43
N LEU A 108 -2.39 5.50 -4.23
CA LEU A 108 -1.34 6.41 -3.76
C LEU A 108 -0.19 5.64 -3.11
N ASP A 109 0.99 6.26 -3.08
CA ASP A 109 2.07 5.85 -2.19
C ASP A 109 1.76 6.22 -0.73
N ASN A 110 2.50 5.66 0.23
CA ASN A 110 2.28 5.87 1.66
C ASN A 110 2.56 7.31 2.13
N THR A 111 2.95 8.22 1.22
CA THR A 111 3.12 9.65 1.49
C THR A 111 1.98 10.49 0.92
N ASP A 112 1.06 9.84 0.19
CA ASP A 112 -0.05 10.43 -0.55
C ASP A 112 0.37 11.48 -1.58
N ASN A 113 1.63 11.44 -2.03
CA ASN A 113 2.18 12.42 -2.96
C ASN A 113 2.35 11.87 -4.37
N LEU A 114 2.46 10.55 -4.51
CA LEU A 114 2.55 9.88 -5.81
C LEU A 114 1.28 9.09 -6.05
N LYS A 115 0.61 9.40 -7.16
CA LYS A 115 -0.52 8.62 -7.66
C LYS A 115 -0.04 7.48 -8.54
N THR A 116 -0.68 6.33 -8.43
CA THR A 116 -0.62 5.30 -9.46
C THR A 116 -1.52 5.67 -10.64
N ASP A 117 -1.52 4.82 -11.68
CA ASP A 117 -2.40 4.99 -12.84
C ASP A 117 -3.87 4.63 -12.57
N LEU A 118 -4.22 4.11 -11.38
CA LEU A 118 -5.56 3.55 -11.11
C LEU A 118 -6.67 4.60 -11.24
N ASP A 119 -6.54 5.73 -10.56
CA ASP A 119 -7.57 6.79 -10.50
C ASP A 119 -7.90 7.28 -11.92
N MET A 120 -6.85 7.62 -12.68
CA MET A 120 -6.97 8.07 -14.06
C MET A 120 -7.60 6.99 -14.96
N HIS A 121 -7.23 5.73 -14.78
CA HIS A 121 -7.77 4.62 -15.58
C HIS A 121 -9.27 4.42 -15.36
N LEU A 122 -9.73 4.49 -14.10
CA LEU A 122 -11.13 4.36 -13.71
C LEU A 122 -11.96 5.54 -14.22
N GLN A 123 -11.47 6.77 -14.03
CA GLN A 123 -12.13 7.99 -14.53
C GLN A 123 -12.29 8.00 -16.04
N ALA A 124 -11.28 7.56 -16.79
CA ALA A 124 -11.35 7.46 -18.25
C ALA A 124 -12.44 6.49 -18.74
N ARG A 125 -12.96 5.63 -17.87
CA ARG A 125 -14.05 4.67 -18.13
C ARG A 125 -15.36 5.03 -17.45
N SER A 126 -15.42 6.20 -16.80
CA SER A 126 -16.57 6.62 -16.00
C SER A 126 -16.97 5.60 -14.93
N ILE A 127 -16.00 4.91 -14.34
CA ILE A 127 -16.23 3.99 -13.23
C ILE A 127 -16.28 4.80 -11.94
N ASP A 128 -17.38 4.70 -11.21
CA ASP A 128 -17.62 5.40 -9.94
C ASP A 128 -17.89 4.43 -8.77
N THR A 129 -17.99 3.14 -9.04
CA THR A 129 -18.38 2.13 -8.05
C THR A 129 -17.34 1.01 -8.05
N LEU A 130 -16.74 0.78 -6.89
CA LEU A 130 -15.65 -0.18 -6.71
C LEU A 130 -16.10 -1.33 -5.82
N TYR A 131 -15.74 -2.55 -6.22
CA TYR A 131 -15.84 -3.73 -5.38
C TYR A 131 -14.42 -4.18 -5.04
N VAL A 132 -14.07 -4.16 -3.76
CA VAL A 132 -12.70 -4.39 -3.30
C VAL A 132 -12.60 -5.72 -2.56
N VAL A 133 -11.62 -6.55 -2.97
CA VAL A 133 -11.32 -7.89 -2.44
C VAL A 133 -9.80 -8.10 -2.37
N GLY A 134 -9.37 -9.22 -1.81
CA GLY A 134 -7.97 -9.67 -1.89
C GLY A 134 -7.21 -9.49 -0.58
N ILE A 135 -5.90 -9.25 -0.68
CA ILE A 135 -5.00 -9.23 0.48
C ILE A 135 -4.08 -8.00 0.48
N ALA A 136 -3.65 -7.52 1.65
CA ALA A 136 -4.15 -7.92 2.99
C ALA A 136 -5.28 -6.99 3.45
N THR A 137 -6.27 -7.53 4.17
CA THR A 137 -7.43 -6.79 4.70
C THR A 137 -7.01 -5.56 5.49
N ASP A 138 -5.96 -5.70 6.27
CA ASP A 138 -5.40 -4.72 7.21
C ASP A 138 -4.35 -3.77 6.61
N PHE A 139 -3.94 -4.02 5.36
CA PHE A 139 -3.00 -3.20 4.60
C PHE A 139 -3.56 -2.82 3.23
N CYS A 140 -3.12 -3.50 2.18
CA CYS A 140 -3.39 -3.09 0.80
C CYS A 140 -4.88 -2.90 0.52
N VAL A 141 -5.76 -3.73 1.08
CA VAL A 141 -7.22 -3.55 0.97
C VAL A 141 -7.67 -2.31 1.73
N LYS A 142 -7.34 -2.20 3.02
CA LYS A 142 -7.70 -1.06 3.88
C LYS A 142 -7.27 0.27 3.31
N PHE A 143 -6.00 0.41 2.93
CA PHE A 143 -5.45 1.66 2.39
C PHE A 143 -6.05 1.99 1.02
N THR A 144 -6.31 0.99 0.15
CA THR A 144 -7.00 1.22 -1.12
C THR A 144 -8.44 1.72 -0.91
N VAL A 145 -9.16 1.13 0.04
CA VAL A 145 -10.53 1.56 0.39
C VAL A 145 -10.53 2.95 0.99
N GLU A 146 -9.59 3.24 1.89
CA GLU A 146 -9.44 4.57 2.50
C GLU A 146 -9.18 5.65 1.46
N ASP A 147 -8.27 5.41 0.52
CA ASP A 147 -7.97 6.37 -0.54
C ASP A 147 -9.13 6.58 -1.51
N ALA A 148 -9.86 5.51 -1.85
CA ALA A 148 -11.03 5.58 -2.72
C ALA A 148 -12.19 6.35 -2.09
N LEU A 149 -12.31 6.33 -0.76
CA LEU A 149 -13.28 7.12 0.01
C LEU A 149 -12.77 8.53 0.36
N GLY A 150 -11.46 8.75 0.23
CA GLY A 150 -10.79 9.99 0.56
C GLY A 150 -10.95 11.09 -0.50
N MET A 151 -10.44 12.28 -0.18
CA MET A 151 -10.51 13.45 -1.07
C MET A 151 -9.36 13.52 -2.09
N LYS A 152 -8.41 12.59 -2.02
CA LYS A 152 -7.20 12.60 -2.86
C LYS A 152 -7.37 11.85 -4.17
N THR A 153 -8.42 11.06 -4.29
CA THR A 153 -8.82 10.38 -5.51
C THR A 153 -10.16 10.93 -6.00
N SER A 154 -10.69 10.37 -7.08
CA SER A 154 -12.05 10.69 -7.52
C SER A 154 -13.08 10.12 -6.54
N ASN A 155 -14.32 10.62 -6.57
CA ASN A 155 -15.35 10.12 -5.65
C ASN A 155 -15.83 8.74 -6.09
N TYR A 156 -15.55 7.72 -5.27
CA TYR A 156 -16.01 6.36 -5.50
C TYR A 156 -17.02 5.91 -4.44
N GLN A 157 -18.05 5.17 -4.87
CA GLN A 157 -18.82 4.30 -4.00
C GLN A 157 -18.01 3.01 -3.78
N VAL A 158 -17.67 2.69 -2.54
CA VAL A 158 -16.80 1.55 -2.23
C VAL A 158 -17.57 0.45 -1.52
N ASN A 159 -17.56 -0.73 -2.14
CA ASN A 159 -18.16 -1.95 -1.63
C ASN A 159 -17.04 -2.93 -1.24
N LEU A 160 -16.87 -3.18 0.05
CA LEU A 160 -15.89 -4.16 0.54
C LEU A 160 -16.54 -5.54 0.59
N ILE A 161 -15.97 -6.52 -0.13
CA ILE A 161 -16.43 -7.91 -0.09
C ILE A 161 -15.62 -8.63 0.98
N TYR A 162 -16.03 -8.50 2.24
CA TYR A 162 -15.14 -8.72 3.37
C TYR A 162 -14.73 -10.19 3.53
N ASP A 163 -15.62 -11.15 3.22
CA ASP A 163 -15.34 -12.59 3.23
C ASP A 163 -14.47 -13.07 2.05
N ALA A 164 -14.14 -12.17 1.11
CA ALA A 164 -13.14 -12.36 0.06
C ALA A 164 -11.82 -11.64 0.37
N THR A 165 -11.54 -11.39 1.65
CA THR A 165 -10.28 -10.78 2.12
C THR A 165 -9.62 -11.61 3.21
N ALA A 166 -8.31 -11.41 3.42
CA ALA A 166 -7.59 -11.99 4.55
C ALA A 166 -6.54 -11.02 5.08
N ALA A 167 -6.42 -10.92 6.41
CA ALA A 167 -5.40 -10.11 7.07
C ALA A 167 -4.03 -10.77 7.02
N VAL A 168 -2.97 -9.97 7.22
CA VAL A 168 -1.60 -10.47 7.35
C VAL A 168 -1.54 -11.56 8.43
N GLN A 169 -0.91 -12.69 8.11
CA GLN A 169 -0.78 -13.86 8.98
C GLN A 169 -2.10 -14.44 9.52
N GLY A 170 -3.25 -14.03 8.98
CA GLY A 170 -4.56 -14.45 9.48
C GLY A 170 -4.91 -13.84 10.85
N ASP A 171 -4.31 -12.70 11.22
CA ASP A 171 -4.62 -12.03 12.48
C ASP A 171 -6.10 -11.59 12.53
N ALA A 172 -6.87 -12.25 13.40
CA ALA A 172 -8.30 -12.00 13.52
C ALA A 172 -8.61 -10.63 14.15
N ALA A 173 -7.75 -10.10 15.01
CA ALA A 173 -7.95 -8.79 15.63
C ALA A 173 -7.76 -7.68 14.58
N ASN A 174 -6.67 -7.73 13.81
CA ASN A 174 -6.39 -6.77 12.73
C ASN A 174 -7.43 -6.86 11.63
N TYR A 175 -7.85 -8.07 11.25
CA TYR A 175 -8.92 -8.30 10.29
C TYR A 175 -10.23 -7.58 10.71
N ASN A 176 -10.70 -7.85 11.93
CA ASN A 176 -11.95 -7.27 12.43
C ASN A 176 -11.84 -5.75 12.57
N ALA A 177 -10.74 -5.26 13.13
CA ALA A 177 -10.50 -3.82 13.28
C ALA A 177 -10.50 -3.09 11.94
N SER A 178 -9.93 -3.71 10.90
CA SER A 178 -9.82 -3.12 9.56
C SER A 178 -11.17 -3.09 8.84
N ILE A 179 -12.01 -4.12 8.99
CA ILE A 179 -13.38 -4.11 8.48
C ILE A 179 -14.19 -2.98 9.12
N TYR A 180 -14.16 -2.86 10.46
CA TYR A 180 -14.89 -1.80 11.15
C TYR A 180 -14.39 -0.41 10.74
N PHE A 181 -13.07 -0.24 10.61
CA PHE A 181 -12.47 1.01 10.15
C PHE A 181 -12.95 1.40 8.75
N MET A 182 -12.96 0.46 7.80
CA MET A 182 -13.41 0.72 6.44
C MET A 182 -14.90 1.04 6.38
N GLN A 183 -15.71 0.32 7.17
CA GLN A 183 -17.14 0.59 7.30
C GLN A 183 -17.42 1.97 7.89
N ASP A 184 -16.71 2.36 8.94
CA ASP A 184 -16.84 3.68 9.60
C ASP A 184 -16.45 4.83 8.65
N ARG A 185 -15.49 4.59 7.75
CA ARG A 185 -15.13 5.54 6.67
C ARG A 185 -16.14 5.60 5.52
N GLY A 186 -17.14 4.73 5.50
CA GLY A 186 -18.23 4.75 4.52
C GLY A 186 -18.20 3.64 3.47
N ALA A 187 -17.33 2.62 3.61
CA ALA A 187 -17.42 1.43 2.77
C ALA A 187 -18.71 0.64 3.09
N THR A 188 -19.43 0.21 2.06
CA THR A 188 -20.56 -0.72 2.24
C THR A 188 -20.02 -2.14 2.29
N LEU A 189 -20.43 -2.90 3.31
CA LEU A 189 -20.00 -4.29 3.48
C LEU A 189 -20.90 -5.25 2.71
N TYR A 190 -20.28 -6.13 1.94
CA TYR A 190 -20.93 -7.24 1.23
C TYR A 190 -20.21 -8.55 1.51
N THR A 191 -20.94 -9.66 1.41
CA THR A 191 -20.35 -10.99 1.26
C THR A 191 -20.23 -11.37 -0.21
N THR A 192 -19.41 -12.38 -0.50
CA THR A 192 -19.36 -13.02 -1.82
C THR A 192 -20.75 -13.51 -2.24
N ALA A 193 -21.52 -14.06 -1.31
CA ALA A 193 -22.88 -14.51 -1.57
C ALA A 193 -23.81 -13.36 -1.98
N ASP A 194 -23.70 -12.20 -1.34
CA ASP A 194 -24.51 -11.03 -1.70
C ASP A 194 -24.20 -10.56 -3.13
N VAL A 195 -22.92 -10.49 -3.49
CA VAL A 195 -22.48 -10.06 -4.84
C VAL A 195 -22.91 -11.06 -5.90
N LEU A 196 -22.74 -12.36 -5.64
CA LEU A 196 -23.14 -13.42 -6.58
C LEU A 196 -24.67 -13.50 -6.77
N ALA A 197 -25.45 -12.97 -5.82
CA ALA A 197 -26.89 -12.86 -5.94
C ALA A 197 -27.36 -11.60 -6.67
N MET A 198 -26.47 -10.63 -6.97
CA MET A 198 -26.83 -9.42 -7.69
C MET A 198 -27.23 -9.72 -9.14
N SER A 199 -28.25 -9.02 -9.64
CA SER A 199 -28.60 -9.07 -11.05
C SER A 199 -27.55 -8.34 -11.88
N CYS A 200 -27.02 -9.03 -12.91
CA CYS A 200 -26.16 -8.42 -13.93
C CYS A 200 -26.94 -7.49 -14.86
#